data_AF-A3J490-F1
#
_entry.id   AF-A3J490-F1
#
_cell.length_a   1.000
_cell.length_b   1.000
_cell.length_c   1.000
_cell.angle_alpha   90.00
_cell.angle_beta   90.00
_cell.angle_gamma   90.00
#
_symmetry.space_group_name_H-M   'P 1'
#
loop_
_entity.id
_entity.type
_entity.pdbx_description
1 polymer ?
#
loop_
_entity_poly.entity_id
_entity_poly.type
_entity_poly.pdbx_seq_one_letter_code
_entity_poly.pdbx_strand_id
1 'polypeptide(L)'
;MKHFLLYISLIFCGFSSHAQINELGVFFGGVNYIGDVGPTSYIAPNESAIGIIYKWNRSPRHAYRFSYTQGSLKSNDIDSDVPSRKLRGFSFENSVKEFSAGLEFNFMDFDLHDSKTKVSPYVYSGISYFIYDEIFILDQTSKLDYQSSTFSIPMVVGVKGRFLENFIIGAEVGFRYTFTDNLDGSNPKNDNFETLRFGNLNSNDWYVFTGLTLTYTFGKNPCFCAE
;
A
#
# COMPACT_ATOMS: atom_id res chain seq x y z
N MET A 1 26.85 20.21 7.40
CA MET A 1 27.12 19.14 6.43
C MET A 1 28.11 18.07 6.92
N LYS A 2 29.20 18.41 7.64
CA LYS A 2 30.18 17.40 8.14
C LYS A 2 29.60 16.38 9.13
N HIS A 3 28.66 16.77 9.99
CA HIS A 3 28.05 15.83 10.95
C HIS A 3 26.98 14.93 10.33
N PHE A 4 26.35 15.34 9.23
CA PHE A 4 25.30 14.57 8.57
C PHE A 4 25.85 13.27 7.96
N LEU A 5 27.04 13.33 7.35
CA LEU A 5 27.74 12.16 6.84
C LEU A 5 28.21 11.21 7.97
N LEU A 6 28.54 11.75 9.14
CA LEU A 6 28.87 10.97 10.33
C LEU A 6 27.65 10.22 10.89
N TYR A 7 26.47 10.85 10.92
CA TYR A 7 25.23 10.18 11.33
C TYR A 7 24.82 9.08 10.33
N ILE A 8 24.96 9.32 9.02
CA ILE A 8 24.72 8.30 7.99
C ILE A 8 25.71 7.13 8.11
N SER A 9 27.00 7.42 8.36
CA SER A 9 28.03 6.40 8.57
C SER A 9 27.81 5.60 9.85
N LEU A 10 27.32 6.22 10.94
CA LEU A 10 27.00 5.51 12.19
C LEU A 10 25.75 4.62 12.04
N ILE A 11 24.76 5.06 11.25
CA ILE A 11 23.61 4.23 10.90
C ILE A 11 24.06 3.01 10.09
N PHE A 12 25.00 3.18 9.15
CA PHE A 12 25.51 2.08 8.31
C PHE A 12 26.46 1.11 9.05
N CYS A 13 27.22 1.56 10.05
CA CYS A 13 28.12 0.70 10.82
C CYS A 13 27.41 -0.22 11.83
N GLY A 14 26.12 -0.03 12.10
CA GLY A 14 25.33 -0.89 12.99
C GLY A 14 24.83 -2.20 12.36
N PHE A 15 25.07 -2.44 11.07
CA PHE A 15 24.46 -3.56 10.32
C PHE A 15 25.29 -4.85 10.26
N SER A 16 26.32 -4.99 11.10
CA SER A 16 27.09 -6.24 11.20
C SER A 16 26.38 -7.24 12.13
N SER A 17 25.41 -8.01 11.61
CA SER A 17 24.92 -9.21 12.33
C SER A 17 24.22 -10.23 11.43
N HIS A 18 24.72 -11.47 11.47
CA HIS A 18 24.31 -12.61 10.65
C HIS A 18 23.28 -13.53 11.36
N ALA A 19 22.05 -13.57 10.81
CA ALA A 19 20.96 -14.58 10.77
C ALA A 19 19.67 -13.86 10.28
N GLN A 20 18.47 -14.49 10.13
CA GLN A 20 17.31 -13.86 9.45
C GLN A 20 16.00 -13.79 10.29
N ILE A 21 15.70 -12.68 10.96
CA ILE A 21 14.38 -12.42 11.61
C ILE A 21 13.66 -11.23 10.95
N ASN A 22 14.41 -10.20 10.63
CA ASN A 22 13.89 -8.97 10.05
C ASN A 22 14.00 -9.02 8.55
N GLU A 23 13.08 -8.33 7.89
CA GLU A 23 13.12 -8.06 6.46
C GLU A 23 13.00 -6.55 6.26
N LEU A 24 13.82 -5.99 5.37
CA LEU A 24 13.68 -4.61 4.92
C LEU A 24 13.73 -4.60 3.40
N GLY A 25 12.82 -3.88 2.77
CA GLY A 25 12.70 -3.90 1.33
C GLY A 25 11.87 -2.78 0.76
N VAL A 26 11.61 -2.92 -0.52
CA VAL A 26 10.85 -1.97 -1.31
C VAL A 26 9.66 -2.64 -1.97
N PHE A 27 8.62 -1.84 -2.20
CA PHE A 27 7.47 -2.16 -3.03
C PHE A 27 7.56 -1.33 -4.30
N PHE A 28 7.32 -1.95 -5.45
CA PHE A 28 7.16 -1.27 -6.73
C PHE A 28 5.99 -1.88 -7.46
N GLY A 29 5.06 -1.05 -7.90
CA GLY A 29 3.86 -1.52 -8.56
C GLY A 29 3.06 -0.37 -9.15
N GLY A 30 1.77 -0.62 -9.30
CA GLY A 30 0.81 0.42 -9.62
C GLY A 30 -0.35 0.45 -8.64
N VAL A 31 -1.13 1.50 -8.77
CA VAL A 31 -2.32 1.75 -7.99
C VAL A 31 -3.51 1.97 -8.92
N ASN A 32 -4.68 1.56 -8.49
CA ASN A 32 -5.95 1.90 -9.13
C ASN A 32 -7.00 2.29 -8.10
N TYR A 33 -7.86 3.21 -8.50
CA TYR A 33 -9.02 3.63 -7.72
C TYR A 33 -10.26 2.82 -8.13
N ILE A 34 -11.15 2.58 -7.17
CA ILE A 34 -12.45 1.94 -7.38
C ILE A 34 -13.50 2.74 -6.61
N GLY A 35 -14.46 3.28 -7.34
CA GLY A 35 -15.61 3.98 -6.78
C GLY A 35 -16.53 4.58 -7.84
N ASP A 36 -16.97 5.81 -7.62
CA ASP A 36 -18.05 6.43 -8.39
C ASP A 36 -17.58 7.05 -9.71
N VAL A 37 -16.31 7.46 -9.81
CA VAL A 37 -15.68 7.95 -11.04
C VAL A 37 -14.76 6.92 -11.68
N GLY A 38 -14.98 6.65 -12.98
CA GLY A 38 -14.13 5.81 -13.82
C GLY A 38 -14.53 4.33 -13.95
N PRO A 39 -13.60 3.45 -14.34
CA PRO A 39 -13.89 2.03 -14.58
C PRO A 39 -14.20 1.28 -13.27
N THR A 40 -15.04 0.25 -13.35
CA THR A 40 -15.40 -0.61 -12.21
C THR A 40 -14.48 -1.83 -12.06
N SER A 41 -13.39 -1.87 -12.84
CA SER A 41 -12.42 -2.96 -12.81
C SER A 41 -11.63 -2.95 -11.50
N TYR A 42 -11.65 -4.09 -10.78
CA TYR A 42 -11.04 -4.20 -9.46
C TYR A 42 -9.50 -4.19 -9.48
N ILE A 43 -8.87 -4.68 -10.55
CA ILE A 43 -7.41 -4.77 -10.68
C ILE A 43 -7.02 -4.25 -12.06
N ALA A 44 -6.72 -2.95 -12.12
CA ALA A 44 -6.33 -2.27 -13.35
C ALA A 44 -5.37 -1.11 -13.02
N PRO A 45 -4.15 -1.40 -12.52
CA PRO A 45 -3.20 -0.37 -12.12
C PRO A 45 -2.89 0.55 -13.30
N ASN A 46 -3.22 1.83 -13.16
CA ASN A 46 -3.03 2.84 -14.20
C ASN A 46 -1.91 3.82 -13.87
N GLU A 47 -1.61 3.99 -12.59
CA GLU A 47 -0.54 4.86 -12.12
C GLU A 47 0.51 4.09 -11.32
N SER A 48 1.74 4.59 -11.29
CA SER A 48 2.83 3.94 -10.56
C SER A 48 2.77 4.20 -9.06
N ALA A 49 3.21 3.22 -8.27
CA ALA A 49 3.31 3.31 -6.81
C ALA A 49 4.63 2.71 -6.33
N ILE A 50 5.20 3.34 -5.29
CA ILE A 50 6.44 2.89 -4.67
C ILE A 50 6.32 2.91 -3.15
N GLY A 51 6.99 2.00 -2.47
CA GLY A 51 6.96 1.93 -1.03
C GLY A 51 8.19 1.29 -0.41
N ILE A 52 8.25 1.36 0.92
CA ILE A 52 9.24 0.71 1.77
C ILE A 52 8.48 -0.24 2.70
N ILE A 53 9.03 -1.43 2.88
CA ILE A 53 8.44 -2.48 3.73
C ILE A 53 9.49 -2.91 4.75
N TYR A 54 9.10 -2.96 6.01
CA TYR A 54 9.83 -3.60 7.08
C TYR A 54 8.98 -4.72 7.67
N LYS A 55 9.54 -5.92 7.83
CA LYS A 55 8.87 -7.03 8.49
C LYS A 55 9.72 -7.57 9.63
N TRP A 56 9.04 -7.97 10.69
CA TRP A 56 9.63 -8.69 11.81
C TRP A 56 8.97 -10.07 11.91
N ASN A 57 9.70 -11.11 11.50
CA ASN A 57 9.22 -12.49 11.51
C ASN A 57 9.28 -13.06 12.93
N ARG A 58 8.14 -13.11 13.61
CA ARG A 58 8.04 -13.68 14.96
C ARG A 58 8.03 -15.21 14.94
N SER A 59 7.52 -15.80 13.86
CA SER A 59 7.49 -17.25 13.61
C SER A 59 7.57 -17.52 12.10
N PRO A 60 7.79 -18.77 11.65
CA PRO A 60 7.80 -19.12 10.21
C PRO A 60 6.49 -18.78 9.47
N ARG A 61 5.38 -18.64 10.20
CA ARG A 61 4.06 -18.33 9.65
C ARG A 61 3.54 -16.93 9.95
N HIS A 62 4.12 -16.21 10.91
CA HIS A 62 3.59 -14.91 11.35
C HIS A 62 4.70 -13.86 11.38
N ALA A 63 4.46 -12.75 10.72
CA ALA A 63 5.33 -11.59 10.73
C ALA A 63 4.54 -10.32 11.03
N TYR A 64 5.12 -9.42 11.82
CA TYR A 64 4.63 -8.06 11.91
C TYR A 64 5.15 -7.29 10.71
N ARG A 65 4.27 -6.64 9.94
CA ARG A 65 4.65 -5.87 8.76
C ARG A 65 4.27 -4.40 8.93
N PHE A 66 5.26 -3.56 8.70
CA PHE A 66 5.15 -2.10 8.64
C PHE A 66 5.51 -1.66 7.24
N SER A 67 4.74 -0.76 6.65
CA SER A 67 5.03 -0.26 5.31
C SER A 67 4.64 1.20 5.15
N TYR A 68 5.40 1.88 4.31
CA TYR A 68 5.04 3.19 3.77
C TYR A 68 4.92 3.05 2.26
N THR A 69 3.81 3.46 1.66
CA THR A 69 3.57 3.41 0.22
C THR A 69 3.05 4.75 -0.24
N GLN A 70 3.51 5.22 -1.39
CA GLN A 70 3.01 6.43 -2.04
C GLN A 70 2.68 6.15 -3.51
N GLY A 71 1.61 6.77 -3.99
CA GLY A 71 1.16 6.68 -5.37
C GLY A 71 0.21 7.80 -5.74
N SER A 72 0.03 8.01 -7.04
CA SER A 72 -0.99 8.91 -7.56
C SER A 72 -2.21 8.11 -7.97
N LEU A 73 -3.40 8.53 -7.57
CA LEU A 73 -4.66 7.98 -8.04
C LEU A 73 -5.16 8.84 -9.19
N LYS A 74 -5.45 8.20 -10.33
CA LYS A 74 -6.09 8.85 -11.46
C LYS A 74 -7.30 8.03 -11.89
N SER A 75 -8.38 8.68 -12.28
CA SER A 75 -9.53 7.98 -12.85
C SER A 75 -10.28 8.86 -13.82
N ASN A 76 -10.73 8.27 -14.93
CA ASN A 76 -11.50 8.94 -15.97
C ASN A 76 -12.77 8.14 -16.30
N ASP A 77 -13.89 8.82 -16.33
CA ASP A 77 -15.19 8.23 -16.70
C ASP A 77 -15.26 7.74 -18.15
N ILE A 78 -14.47 8.31 -19.05
CA ILE A 78 -14.43 7.94 -20.47
C ILE A 78 -13.92 6.49 -20.64
N ASP A 79 -13.06 6.05 -19.73
CA ASP A 79 -12.48 4.72 -19.71
C ASP A 79 -13.41 3.67 -19.08
N SER A 80 -14.59 4.09 -18.59
CA SER A 80 -15.58 3.20 -17.96
C SER A 80 -16.46 2.51 -18.97
N ASP A 81 -16.76 1.22 -18.83
CA ASP A 81 -17.69 0.51 -19.73
C ASP A 81 -19.17 0.95 -19.58
N VAL A 82 -19.47 1.76 -18.58
CA VAL A 82 -20.82 2.26 -18.29
C VAL A 82 -21.14 3.50 -19.14
N PRO A 83 -22.17 3.47 -20.02
CA PRO A 83 -22.49 4.59 -20.92
C PRO A 83 -22.80 5.90 -20.20
N SER A 84 -23.46 5.86 -19.03
CA SER A 84 -23.76 7.06 -18.25
C SER A 84 -22.51 7.74 -17.69
N ARG A 85 -21.48 6.96 -17.32
CA ARG A 85 -20.17 7.50 -16.91
C ARG A 85 -19.47 8.14 -18.10
N LYS A 86 -19.39 7.45 -19.25
CA LYS A 86 -18.79 8.03 -20.47
C LYS A 86 -19.40 9.37 -20.89
N LEU A 87 -20.72 9.53 -20.76
CA LEU A 87 -21.41 10.78 -21.07
C LEU A 87 -21.13 11.91 -20.07
N ARG A 88 -20.85 11.56 -18.80
CA ARG A 88 -20.51 12.51 -17.73
C ARG A 88 -19.08 13.05 -17.89
N GLY A 89 -18.14 12.17 -18.25
CA GLY A 89 -16.79 12.57 -18.65
C GLY A 89 -15.92 13.16 -17.53
N PHE A 90 -16.19 12.83 -16.26
CA PHE A 90 -15.37 13.32 -15.15
C PHE A 90 -13.98 12.70 -15.13
N SER A 91 -12.99 13.52 -14.77
CA SER A 91 -11.60 13.13 -14.59
C SER A 91 -11.12 13.68 -13.25
N PHE A 92 -10.45 12.84 -12.47
CA PHE A 92 -9.78 13.28 -11.26
C PHE A 92 -8.35 12.75 -11.14
N GLU A 93 -7.54 13.52 -10.42
CA GLU A 93 -6.19 13.15 -10.00
C GLU A 93 -6.02 13.47 -8.51
N ASN A 94 -5.44 12.54 -7.76
CA ASN A 94 -5.22 12.64 -6.33
C ASN A 94 -3.88 11.98 -5.96
N SER A 95 -3.28 12.34 -4.84
CA SER A 95 -2.07 11.69 -4.33
C SER A 95 -2.36 11.02 -2.99
N VAL A 96 -1.91 9.77 -2.84
CA VAL A 96 -2.09 9.01 -1.59
C VAL A 96 -0.73 8.62 -1.03
N LYS A 97 -0.54 8.92 0.26
CA LYS A 97 0.59 8.46 1.07
C LYS A 97 0.06 7.62 2.22
N GLU A 98 0.35 6.33 2.21
CA GLU A 98 -0.14 5.34 3.16
C GLU A 98 0.97 4.87 4.09
N PHE A 99 0.73 4.93 5.39
CA PHE A 99 1.46 4.19 6.41
C PHE A 99 0.60 3.02 6.88
N SER A 100 1.16 1.82 6.95
CA SER A 100 0.42 0.61 7.33
C SER A 100 1.19 -0.21 8.35
N ALA A 101 0.48 -0.76 9.33
CA ALA A 101 1.01 -1.66 10.34
C ALA A 101 0.04 -2.80 10.58
N GLY A 102 0.55 -4.04 10.63
CA GLY A 102 -0.31 -5.21 10.74
C GLY A 102 0.42 -6.53 10.83
N LEU A 103 -0.34 -7.59 10.58
CA LEU A 103 0.11 -8.98 10.63
C LEU A 103 0.10 -9.58 9.23
N GLU A 104 1.21 -10.20 8.86
CA GLU A 104 1.37 -11.04 7.67
C GLU A 104 1.37 -12.51 8.11
N PHE A 105 0.47 -13.29 7.53
CA PHE A 105 0.36 -14.73 7.73
C PHE A 105 0.79 -15.48 6.47
N ASN A 106 1.79 -16.35 6.61
CA ASN A 106 2.27 -17.22 5.55
C ASN A 106 1.58 -18.59 5.68
N PHE A 107 0.93 -19.06 4.61
CA PHE A 107 0.24 -20.36 4.64
C PHE A 107 1.20 -21.54 4.67
N MET A 108 2.33 -21.42 3.97
CA MET A 108 3.41 -22.40 3.99
C MET A 108 4.52 -21.95 4.93
N ASP A 109 5.19 -22.93 5.55
CA ASP A 109 6.30 -22.68 6.47
C ASP A 109 7.45 -21.96 5.77
N PHE A 110 7.55 -20.66 6.00
CA PHE A 110 8.58 -19.81 5.44
C PHE A 110 9.66 -19.57 6.50
N ASP A 111 10.42 -20.61 6.80
CA ASP A 111 11.55 -20.48 7.72
C ASP A 111 12.72 -19.79 7.02
N LEU A 112 13.08 -18.64 7.55
CA LEU A 112 14.19 -17.85 7.07
C LEU A 112 15.55 -18.52 7.33
N HIS A 113 15.65 -19.51 8.22
CA HIS A 113 16.92 -20.18 8.56
C HIS A 113 17.27 -21.36 7.65
N ASP A 114 16.33 -21.85 6.86
CA ASP A 114 16.54 -22.98 5.96
C ASP A 114 17.07 -22.48 4.60
N SER A 115 18.16 -23.07 4.09
CA SER A 115 18.80 -22.67 2.82
C SER A 115 18.01 -23.07 1.57
N LYS A 116 16.89 -23.78 1.70
CA LYS A 116 16.07 -24.22 0.56
C LYS A 116 15.28 -23.06 -0.06
N THR A 117 15.05 -23.16 -1.36
CA THR A 117 14.08 -22.33 -2.08
C THR A 117 12.69 -22.63 -1.53
N LYS A 118 12.05 -21.61 -0.97
CA LYS A 118 10.69 -21.70 -0.42
C LYS A 118 9.80 -20.68 -1.13
N VAL A 119 8.57 -21.10 -1.41
CA VAL A 119 7.50 -20.25 -1.93
C VAL A 119 6.33 -20.39 -0.98
N SER A 120 5.75 -19.27 -0.57
CA SER A 120 4.61 -19.25 0.33
C SER A 120 3.61 -18.18 -0.12
N PRO A 121 2.34 -18.55 -0.37
CA PRO A 121 1.28 -17.56 -0.40
C PRO A 121 1.12 -16.97 1.00
N TYR A 122 0.80 -15.69 1.06
CA TYR A 122 0.56 -14.97 2.31
C TYR A 122 -0.63 -14.05 2.19
N VAL A 123 -1.19 -13.74 3.35
CA VAL A 123 -2.18 -12.68 3.54
C VAL A 123 -1.65 -11.68 4.54
N TYR A 124 -1.94 -10.40 4.33
CA TYR A 124 -1.64 -9.34 5.29
C TYR A 124 -2.87 -8.50 5.55
N SER A 125 -3.10 -8.18 6.82
CA SER A 125 -4.12 -7.23 7.23
C SER A 125 -3.69 -6.48 8.49
N GLY A 126 -4.32 -5.34 8.74
CA GLY A 126 -3.95 -4.45 9.83
C GLY A 126 -4.70 -3.15 9.82
N ILE A 127 -4.00 -2.07 10.16
CA ILE A 127 -4.51 -0.71 10.14
C ILE A 127 -3.58 0.11 9.23
N SER A 128 -4.19 0.87 8.33
CA SER A 128 -3.52 1.84 7.50
C SER A 128 -3.98 3.24 7.86
N TYR A 129 -3.07 4.19 7.82
CA TYR A 129 -3.30 5.61 7.93
C TYR A 129 -2.81 6.26 6.64
N PHE A 130 -3.71 6.90 5.90
CA PHE A 130 -3.36 7.50 4.63
C PHE A 130 -3.72 8.98 4.59
N ILE A 131 -2.85 9.73 3.92
CA ILE A 131 -2.99 11.15 3.66
C ILE A 131 -3.37 11.28 2.19
N TYR A 132 -4.42 12.03 1.92
CA TYR A 132 -4.96 12.26 0.59
C TYR A 132 -5.45 13.69 0.47
N ASP A 133 -5.65 14.13 -0.77
CA ASP A 133 -6.16 15.45 -1.04
C ASP A 133 -7.69 15.39 -1.17
N GLU A 134 -8.39 16.23 -0.42
CA GLU A 134 -9.84 16.36 -0.54
C GLU A 134 -10.13 17.26 -1.75
N ILE A 135 -10.80 16.67 -2.74
CA ILE A 135 -11.05 17.29 -4.03
C ILE A 135 -12.55 17.47 -4.26
N PHE A 136 -12.90 18.32 -5.22
CA PHE A 136 -14.26 18.48 -5.74
C PHE A 136 -14.20 18.60 -7.26
N ILE A 137 -15.28 18.23 -7.94
CA ILE A 137 -15.35 18.31 -9.40
C ILE A 137 -16.06 19.59 -9.83
N LEU A 138 -15.38 20.40 -10.65
CA LEU A 138 -15.96 21.56 -11.32
C LEU A 138 -15.58 21.50 -12.80
N ASP A 139 -16.57 21.68 -13.68
CA ASP A 139 -16.38 21.64 -15.14
C ASP A 139 -15.69 20.34 -15.62
N GLN A 140 -16.11 19.19 -15.07
CA GLN A 140 -15.58 17.83 -15.36
C GLN A 140 -14.13 17.58 -14.91
N THR A 141 -13.50 18.54 -14.23
CA THR A 141 -12.13 18.44 -13.72
C THR A 141 -12.08 18.53 -12.20
N SER A 142 -11.20 17.76 -11.56
CA SER A 142 -10.98 17.84 -10.12
C SER A 142 -10.18 19.09 -9.73
N LYS A 143 -10.61 19.78 -8.67
CA LYS A 143 -9.88 20.85 -8.00
C LYS A 143 -9.62 20.48 -6.54
N LEU A 144 -8.46 20.90 -6.05
CA LEU A 144 -8.05 20.72 -4.65
C LEU A 144 -8.79 21.70 -3.75
N ASP A 145 -9.37 21.21 -2.65
CA ASP A 145 -9.83 22.04 -1.53
C ASP A 145 -8.76 22.09 -0.43
N TYR A 146 -8.55 20.97 0.28
CA TYR A 146 -7.55 20.86 1.34
C TYR A 146 -7.00 19.44 1.49
N GLN A 147 -5.88 19.28 2.20
CA GLN A 147 -5.31 17.97 2.51
C GLN A 147 -5.98 17.36 3.73
N SER A 148 -6.39 16.10 3.60
CA SER A 148 -7.08 15.33 4.63
C SER A 148 -6.32 14.04 4.94
N SER A 149 -6.72 13.37 6.02
CA SER A 149 -6.13 12.10 6.40
C SER A 149 -7.14 11.25 7.14
N THR A 150 -7.09 9.94 6.92
CA THR A 150 -8.02 9.00 7.56
C THR A 150 -7.40 7.61 7.64
N PHE A 151 -8.11 6.71 8.30
CA PHE A 151 -7.73 5.32 8.43
C PHE A 151 -8.35 4.47 7.31
N SER A 152 -7.70 3.35 7.00
CA SER A 152 -8.22 2.29 6.15
C SER A 152 -7.84 0.92 6.70
N ILE A 153 -8.56 -0.10 6.26
CA ILE A 153 -8.22 -1.50 6.55
C ILE A 153 -7.60 -2.10 5.28
N PRO A 154 -6.28 -2.40 5.29
CA PRO A 154 -5.63 -3.09 4.19
C PRO A 154 -5.94 -4.59 4.26
N MET A 155 -6.20 -5.17 3.09
CA MET A 155 -6.35 -6.60 2.86
C MET A 155 -5.48 -6.95 1.67
N VAL A 156 -4.34 -7.57 1.95
CA VAL A 156 -3.33 -7.89 0.94
C VAL A 156 -3.24 -9.40 0.79
N VAL A 157 -3.22 -9.86 -0.45
CA VAL A 157 -2.96 -11.26 -0.82
C VAL A 157 -1.74 -11.25 -1.73
N GLY A 158 -0.79 -12.13 -1.45
CA GLY A 158 0.41 -12.22 -2.27
C GLY A 158 1.04 -13.59 -2.24
N VAL A 159 2.04 -13.76 -3.10
CA VAL A 159 2.92 -14.92 -3.12
C VAL A 159 4.33 -14.39 -3.00
N LYS A 160 5.10 -14.93 -2.05
CA LYS A 160 6.52 -14.63 -1.91
C LYS A 160 7.37 -15.87 -2.11
N GLY A 161 8.55 -15.67 -2.66
CA GLY A 161 9.54 -16.71 -2.93
C GLY A 161 10.94 -16.22 -2.57
N ARG A 162 11.74 -17.10 -1.99
CA ARG A 162 13.16 -16.83 -1.80
C ARG A 162 13.89 -16.99 -3.14
N PHE A 163 14.58 -15.94 -3.58
CA PHE A 163 15.36 -15.94 -4.83
C PHE A 163 16.86 -16.15 -4.56
N LEU A 164 17.41 -15.46 -3.57
CA LEU A 164 18.79 -15.64 -3.07
C LEU A 164 18.75 -15.92 -1.56
N GLU A 165 19.86 -16.34 -0.96
CA GLU A 165 19.90 -16.66 0.49
C GLU A 165 19.29 -15.56 1.36
N ASN A 166 19.49 -14.30 0.98
CA ASN A 166 19.07 -13.14 1.77
C ASN A 166 18.00 -12.28 1.08
N PHE A 167 17.58 -12.61 -0.16
CA PHE A 167 16.59 -11.81 -0.90
C PHE A 167 15.32 -12.61 -1.17
N ILE A 168 14.20 -11.98 -0.84
CA ILE A 168 12.85 -12.49 -1.05
C ILE A 168 12.17 -11.58 -2.06
N ILE A 169 11.62 -12.20 -3.10
CA ILE A 169 10.74 -11.53 -4.05
C ILE A 169 9.30 -11.89 -3.71
N GLY A 170 8.38 -10.97 -3.96
CA GLY A 170 6.96 -11.22 -3.82
C GLY A 170 6.17 -10.50 -4.88
N ALA A 171 4.99 -11.02 -5.16
CA ALA A 171 3.95 -10.35 -5.93
C ALA A 171 2.72 -10.24 -5.04
N GLU A 172 2.14 -9.05 -4.95
CA GLU A 172 1.00 -8.79 -4.08
C GLU A 172 -0.05 -7.89 -4.74
N VAL A 173 -1.30 -8.17 -4.39
CA VAL A 173 -2.47 -7.34 -4.67
C VAL A 173 -3.08 -6.99 -3.33
N GLY A 174 -3.37 -5.71 -3.11
CA GLY A 174 -3.87 -5.26 -1.84
C GLY A 174 -4.98 -4.24 -1.95
N PHE A 175 -6.14 -4.62 -1.45
CA PHE A 175 -7.35 -3.81 -1.38
C PHE A 175 -7.34 -3.01 -0.08
N ARG A 176 -7.65 -1.71 -0.16
CA ARG A 176 -7.84 -0.88 1.03
C ARG A 176 -9.29 -0.46 1.11
N TYR A 177 -9.94 -0.92 2.16
CA TYR A 177 -11.25 -0.42 2.53
C TYR A 177 -11.07 0.91 3.25
N THR A 178 -11.48 2.00 2.62
CA THR A 178 -11.40 3.33 3.24
C THR A 178 -12.70 3.65 3.98
N PHE A 179 -12.61 4.49 5.02
CA PHE A 179 -13.78 5.01 5.73
C PHE A 179 -14.18 6.40 5.21
N THR A 180 -13.90 6.68 3.93
CA THR A 180 -14.20 7.94 3.26
C THR A 180 -14.80 7.67 1.89
N ASP A 181 -15.56 8.62 1.41
CA ASP A 181 -16.33 8.57 0.17
C ASP A 181 -15.98 9.77 -0.73
N ASN A 182 -14.83 10.40 -0.48
CA ASN A 182 -14.42 11.61 -1.19
C ASN A 182 -12.97 11.56 -1.67
N LEU A 183 -12.50 10.39 -2.10
CA LEU A 183 -11.22 10.27 -2.79
C LEU A 183 -11.32 10.77 -4.24
N ASP A 184 -12.50 10.67 -4.86
CA ASP A 184 -12.80 11.08 -6.24
C ASP A 184 -13.49 12.44 -6.39
N GLY A 185 -13.85 13.09 -5.29
CA GLY A 185 -14.54 14.38 -5.29
C GLY A 185 -16.06 14.29 -5.44
N SER A 186 -16.64 13.10 -5.26
CA SER A 186 -18.08 12.85 -5.32
C SER A 186 -18.84 13.32 -4.08
N ASN A 187 -18.18 13.36 -2.90
CA ASN A 187 -18.81 13.70 -1.63
C ASN A 187 -17.98 14.70 -0.79
N PRO A 188 -17.77 15.96 -1.24
CA PRO A 188 -17.05 16.96 -0.47
C PRO A 188 -17.63 17.16 0.92
N LYS A 189 -16.77 17.11 1.96
CA LYS A 189 -17.19 17.35 3.36
C LYS A 189 -17.48 18.82 3.65
N ASN A 190 -16.99 19.72 2.82
CA ASN A 190 -17.22 21.15 2.95
C ASN A 190 -18.66 21.49 2.51
N ASP A 191 -19.45 22.01 3.44
CA ASP A 191 -20.88 22.35 3.23
C ASP A 191 -21.09 23.41 2.12
N ASN A 192 -20.05 24.16 1.73
CA ASN A 192 -20.15 25.08 0.61
C ASN A 192 -20.27 24.38 -0.75
N PHE A 193 -19.91 23.09 -0.82
CA PHE A 193 -19.90 22.29 -2.04
C PHE A 193 -20.94 21.15 -2.02
N GLU A 194 -21.93 21.18 -1.12
CA GLU A 194 -22.97 20.15 -1.08
C GLU A 194 -23.73 20.00 -2.41
N THR A 195 -23.90 21.09 -3.16
CA THR A 195 -24.56 21.10 -4.47
C THR A 195 -23.76 20.39 -5.55
N LEU A 196 -22.47 20.12 -5.31
CA LEU A 196 -21.57 19.40 -6.20
C LEU A 196 -21.50 17.91 -5.87
N ARG A 197 -22.21 17.42 -4.84
CA ARG A 197 -22.24 16.00 -4.49
C ARG A 197 -22.95 15.19 -5.58
N PHE A 198 -22.38 14.05 -5.94
CA PHE A 198 -22.95 13.13 -6.93
C PHE A 198 -22.58 11.69 -6.59
N GLY A 199 -23.18 10.71 -7.28
CA GLY A 199 -22.87 9.29 -7.03
C GLY A 199 -23.63 8.70 -5.86
N ASN A 200 -23.12 7.60 -5.32
CA ASN A 200 -23.71 6.88 -4.20
C ASN A 200 -22.98 7.22 -2.90
N LEU A 201 -23.51 8.23 -2.20
CA LEU A 201 -22.96 8.76 -0.94
C LEU A 201 -22.95 7.77 0.24
N ASN A 202 -23.46 6.55 0.04
CA ASN A 202 -23.48 5.47 1.03
C ASN A 202 -22.45 4.37 0.73
N SER A 203 -21.76 4.45 -0.40
CA SER A 203 -20.60 3.60 -0.67
C SER A 203 -19.37 4.22 0.00
N ASN A 204 -18.33 3.42 0.25
CA ASN A 204 -17.03 3.98 0.56
C ASN A 204 -16.11 3.73 -0.63
N ASP A 205 -15.12 4.60 -0.77
CA ASP A 205 -14.10 4.50 -1.81
C ASP A 205 -13.07 3.43 -1.50
N TRP A 206 -12.52 2.82 -2.55
CA TRP A 206 -11.46 1.83 -2.43
C TRP A 206 -10.31 2.22 -3.33
N TYR A 207 -9.11 1.86 -2.91
CA TYR A 207 -7.95 1.86 -3.79
C TYR A 207 -7.20 0.54 -3.63
N VAL A 208 -6.55 0.13 -4.71
CA VAL A 208 -5.86 -1.16 -4.81
C VAL A 208 -4.44 -0.92 -5.26
N PHE A 209 -3.49 -1.44 -4.49
CA PHE A 209 -2.09 -1.51 -4.90
C PHE A 209 -1.80 -2.90 -5.45
N THR A 210 -1.20 -2.98 -6.64
CA THR A 210 -0.77 -4.23 -7.26
C THR A 210 0.68 -4.09 -7.66
N GLY A 211 1.54 -5.02 -7.22
CA GLY A 211 2.96 -4.87 -7.51
C GLY A 211 3.84 -6.01 -7.04
N LEU A 212 5.13 -5.72 -7.07
CA LEU A 212 6.21 -6.59 -6.64
C LEU A 212 6.87 -6.04 -5.38
N THR A 213 7.32 -6.93 -4.52
CA THR A 213 8.13 -6.62 -3.34
C THR A 213 9.50 -7.26 -3.46
N LEU A 214 10.54 -6.53 -3.07
CA LEU A 214 11.88 -7.08 -2.90
C LEU A 214 12.34 -6.77 -1.49
N THR A 215 12.50 -7.79 -0.66
CA THR A 215 12.96 -7.65 0.73
C THR A 215 14.28 -8.37 0.97
N TYR A 216 15.11 -7.76 1.81
CA TYR A 216 16.39 -8.29 2.28
C TYR A 216 16.27 -8.72 3.75
N THR A 217 16.73 -9.92 4.08
CA THR A 217 16.58 -10.53 5.40
C THR A 217 17.82 -10.33 6.29
N PHE A 218 17.66 -10.02 7.59
CA PHE A 218 18.75 -9.83 8.58
C PHE A 218 18.33 -10.04 10.06
N GLY A 219 19.28 -10.20 11.00
CA GLY A 219 19.08 -10.37 12.46
C GLY A 219 18.87 -11.81 12.99
N LYS A 220 19.29 -12.10 14.24
CA LYS A 220 19.33 -13.48 14.82
C LYS A 220 18.27 -13.77 15.88
N ASN A 221 17.66 -14.97 15.85
CA ASN A 221 16.82 -15.49 16.94
C ASN A 221 17.56 -15.43 18.28
N PRO A 222 16.92 -14.98 19.38
CA PRO A 222 17.54 -15.07 20.69
C PRO A 222 17.89 -16.53 20.94
N CYS A 223 19.19 -16.83 21.06
CA CYS A 223 19.64 -18.11 21.56
C CYS A 223 19.16 -18.18 23.01
N PHE A 224 18.08 -18.91 23.27
CA PHE A 224 17.81 -19.36 24.63
C PHE A 224 18.94 -20.31 24.98
N CYS A 225 19.88 -19.85 25.81
CA CYS A 225 20.75 -20.78 26.53
C CYS A 225 19.81 -21.63 27.39
N ALA A 226 19.77 -22.94 27.14
CA ALA A 226 19.29 -23.85 28.16
C ALA A 226 20.32 -23.79 29.30
N GLU A 227 19.87 -23.38 30.48
CA GLU A 227 20.63 -23.58 31.72
C GLU A 227 20.87 -25.06 31.98
#